data_AF-A0A524IAG1-F1
#
_entry.id   AF-A0A524IAG1-F1
#
_cell.length_a   1.000
_cell.length_b   1.000
_cell.length_c   1.000
_cell.angle_alpha   90.00
_cell.angle_beta   90.00
_cell.angle_gamma   90.00
#
_symmetry.space_group_name_H-M   'P 1'
#
loop_
_entity.id
_entity.type
_entity.pdbx_description
1 polymer ?
#
loop_
_entity_poly.entity_id
_entity_poly.type
_entity_poly.pdbx_seq_one_letter_code
_entity_poly.pdbx_strand_id
1 'polypeptide(L)' 'MEGLQQLGAAFGLHPLVMEDIVNTDQRPKIEDYGEYLFLVMKAVSRHNPAPTLMVEQISLIVGRNFVL' A
#
# COMPACT_ATOMS: atom_id res chain seq x y z
N MET A 1 -11.91 8.20 -0.04
CA MET A 1 -11.95 7.43 -1.30
C MET A 1 -11.64 8.29 -2.50
N GLU A 2 -12.24 9.48 -2.63
CA GLU A 2 -12.01 10.40 -3.75
C GLU A 2 -10.51 10.72 -3.99
N GLY A 3 -9.75 10.99 -2.94
CA GLY A 3 -8.30 11.25 -3.05
C GLY A 3 -7.49 10.08 -3.61
N LEU A 4 -7.83 8.83 -3.25
CA LEU A 4 -7.14 7.65 -3.78
C LEU A 4 -7.47 7.41 -5.26
N GLN A 5 -8.71 7.67 -5.67
CA GLN A 5 -9.11 7.57 -7.07
C GLN A 5 -8.41 8.63 -7.94
N GLN A 6 -8.31 9.86 -7.44
CA GLN A 6 -7.57 10.93 -8.12
C GLN A 6 -6.08 10.60 -8.24
N LEU A 7 -5.46 10.07 -7.16
CA LEU A 7 -4.07 9.59 -7.19
C LEU A 7 -3.91 8.46 -8.22
N GLY A 8 -4.82 7.48 -8.21
CA GLY A 8 -4.82 6.37 -9.15
C GLY A 8 -4.88 6.83 -10.60
N ALA A 9 -5.76 7.78 -10.91
CA ALA A 9 -5.85 8.36 -12.24
C ALA A 9 -4.59 9.16 -12.64
N ALA A 10 -4.03 9.95 -11.71
CA ALA A 10 -2.86 10.79 -11.98
C ALA A 10 -1.57 9.98 -12.21
N PHE A 11 -1.44 8.83 -11.55
CA PHE A 11 -0.24 7.98 -11.62
C PHE A 11 -0.44 6.70 -12.44
N GLY A 12 -1.62 6.49 -13.04
CA GLY A 12 -1.91 5.32 -13.87
C GLY A 12 -1.96 4.01 -13.07
N LEU A 13 -2.43 4.04 -11.82
CA LEU A 13 -2.50 2.87 -10.96
C LEU A 13 -3.62 1.92 -11.43
N HIS A 14 -3.34 0.62 -11.41
CA HIS A 14 -4.30 -0.38 -11.81
C HIS A 14 -5.45 -0.45 -10.78
N PRO A 15 -6.72 -0.65 -11.19
CA PRO A 15 -7.85 -0.70 -10.25
C PRO A 15 -7.67 -1.70 -9.10
N LEU A 16 -7.09 -2.87 -9.38
CA LEU A 16 -6.78 -3.88 -8.35
C LEU A 16 -5.76 -3.41 -7.31
N VAL A 17 -4.80 -2.56 -7.68
CA VAL A 17 -3.84 -1.97 -6.74
C VAL A 17 -4.58 -1.05 -5.76
N MET A 18 -5.51 -0.23 -6.27
CA MET A 18 -6.33 0.63 -5.40
C MET A 18 -7.23 -0.18 -4.46
N GLU A 19 -7.79 -1.29 -4.95
CA GLU A 19 -8.56 -2.23 -4.13
C GLU A 19 -7.70 -2.82 -3.00
N ASP A 20 -6.48 -3.26 -3.32
CA ASP A 20 -5.53 -3.81 -2.35
C ASP A 20 -5.02 -2.80 -1.33
N ILE A 21 -4.88 -1.52 -1.71
CA ILE A 21 -4.55 -0.44 -0.77
C ILE A 21 -5.67 -0.25 0.27
N VAL A 22 -6.93 -0.38 -0.15
CA VAL A 22 -8.09 -0.26 0.74
C VAL A 22 -8.30 -1.54 1.56
N ASN A 23 -8.02 -2.71 0.99
CA ASN A 23 -8.14 -3.99 1.65
C ASN A 23 -6.88 -4.32 2.49
N THR A 24 -6.95 -4.05 3.80
CA THR A 24 -5.78 -4.15 4.70
C THR A 24 -5.47 -5.54 5.21
N ASP A 25 -6.20 -6.57 4.77
CA ASP A 25 -5.94 -7.99 5.12
C ASP A 25 -4.99 -8.69 4.13
N GLN A 26 -4.45 -7.95 3.16
CA GLN A 26 -3.53 -8.50 2.18
C GLN A 26 -2.25 -9.05 2.83
N ARG A 27 -1.74 -10.17 2.30
CA ARG A 27 -0.42 -10.70 2.68
C ARG A 27 0.68 -9.83 2.07
N PRO A 28 1.86 -9.72 2.72
CA PRO A 28 2.98 -9.02 2.12
C PRO A 28 3.32 -9.58 0.74
N LYS A 29 3.46 -8.69 -0.24
CA LYS A 29 3.71 -9.04 -1.64
C LYS A 29 4.45 -7.94 -2.38
N ILE A 30 5.01 -8.30 -3.52
CA ILE A 30 5.56 -7.38 -4.52
C ILE A 30 4.98 -7.79 -5.87
N GLU A 31 4.44 -6.83 -6.60
CA GLU A 31 3.89 -7.02 -7.94
C GLU A 31 4.52 -6.01 -8.90
N ASP A 32 4.93 -6.49 -10.07
CA ASP A 32 5.53 -5.68 -11.14
C ASP A 32 4.47 -5.40 -12.21
N TYR A 33 4.15 -4.12 -12.37
CA TYR A 33 3.20 -3.62 -13.38
C TYR A 33 3.91 -2.98 -14.59
N GLY A 34 5.23 -3.13 -14.70
CA GLY A 34 6.08 -2.55 -15.74
C GLY A 34 6.46 -1.09 -15.47
N GLU A 35 5.46 -0.22 -15.30
CA GLU A 35 5.68 1.21 -15.06
C GLU A 35 6.00 1.54 -13.59
N TYR A 36 5.59 0.67 -12.68
CA TYR A 36 5.85 0.78 -11.24
C TYR A 36 5.84 -0.59 -10.57
N LEU A 37 6.47 -0.66 -9.40
CA LEU A 37 6.35 -1.77 -8.46
C LEU A 37 5.29 -1.43 -7.40
N PHE A 38 4.40 -2.37 -7.11
CA PHE A 38 3.47 -2.27 -6.00
C PHE A 38 3.89 -3.23 -4.89
N LEU A 39 4.05 -2.71 -3.68
CA LEU A 39 4.43 -3.50 -2.50
C LEU A 39 3.37 -3.36 -1.43
N VAL A 40 3.05 -4.50 -0.81
CA VAL A 40 2.28 -4.55 0.44
C VAL A 40 3.19 -5.09 1.52
N MET A 41 3.27 -4.40 2.65
CA MET A 41 4.08 -4.75 3.81
C MET A 41 3.24 -4.67 5.09
N LYS A 42 3.72 -5.29 6.17
CA LYS A 42 3.14 -5.15 7.50
C LYS A 42 4.14 -4.49 8.44
N ALA A 43 3.78 -3.34 8.99
CA ALA A 43 4.51 -2.71 10.08
C ALA A 43 4.00 -3.26 11.40
N VAL A 44 4.91 -3.73 12.24
CA VAL A 44 4.58 -4.24 13.58
C VAL A 44 5.10 -3.26 14.61
N SER A 45 4.22 -2.75 15.45
CA SER A 45 4.55 -1.82 16.52
C SER A 45 4.00 -2.29 17.87
N ARG A 46 4.61 -1.79 18.95
CA ARG A 46 4.15 -2.05 20.32
C ARG A 46 3.42 -0.83 20.84
N HIS A 47 2.19 -1.02 21.33
CA HIS A 47 1.44 0.06 21.95
C HIS A 47 1.73 0.16 23.44
N ASN A 48 2.72 0.94 23.88
CA ASN A 48 2.89 1.21 25.32
C ASN A 48 1.70 2.06 25.82
N PRO A 49 0.94 1.70 26.88
CA PRO A 49 1.26 0.75 27.98
C PRO A 49 0.65 -0.67 27.87
N ALA A 50 0.00 -1.04 26.77
CA ALA A 50 -0.63 -2.36 26.61
C ALA A 50 0.36 -3.37 25.98
N PRO A 51 0.37 -4.66 26.39
CA PRO A 51 1.28 -5.67 25.84
C PRO A 51 0.93 -6.12 24.40
N THR A 52 -0.05 -5.49 23.76
CA THR A 52 -0.58 -5.89 22.44
C THR A 52 0.34 -5.41 21.32
N LEU A 53 0.62 -6.30 20.37
CA LEU A 53 1.25 -5.95 19.10
C LEU A 53 0.18 -5.36 18.17
N MET A 54 0.46 -4.20 17.59
CA MET A 54 -0.31 -3.65 16.49
C MET A 54 0.36 -4.00 15.17
N VAL A 55 -0.46 -4.37 14.19
CA VAL A 55 -0.01 -4.71 12.84
C VAL A 55 -0.77 -3.80 11.88
N GLU A 56 -0.03 -2.98 11.13
CA GLU A 56 -0.58 -2.06 10.16
C GLU A 56 -0.08 -2.40 8.76
N GLN A 57 -0.94 -2.27 7.75
CA GLN A 57 -0.52 -2.41 6.37
C GLN A 57 0.14 -1.13 5.87
N ILE A 58 1.33 -1.28 5.27
CA ILE A 58 1.96 -0.21 4.48
C ILE A 58 1.94 -0.66 3.02
N SER A 59 1.32 0.17 2.19
CA SER A 59 1.33 0.00 0.74
C SER A 59 2.30 0.99 0.14
N LEU A 60 3.17 0.55 -0.76
CA LEU A 60 4.18 1.39 -1.40
C LEU A 60 4.07 1.23 -2.92
N ILE A 61 4.09 2.34 -3.65
CA ILE A 61 4.21 2.33 -5.10
C ILE A 61 5.51 3.00 -5.49
N VAL A 62 6.39 2.24 -6.13
CA VAL A 62 7.70 2.71 -6.58
C VAL A 62 7.70 2.83 -8.09
N GLY A 63 7.56 4.06 -8.57
CA GLY A 63 7.70 4.39 -9.98
C GLY A 63 9.12 4.85 -10.32
N ARG A 64 9.36 5.15 -11.60
CA ARG A 64 10.69 5.55 -12.08
C ARG A 64 11.29 6.76 -11.33
N ASN A 65 10.46 7.72 -10.95
CA ASN A 65 10.88 9.02 -10.40
C ASN A 65 10.11 9.40 -9.12
N PHE A 66 9.33 8.48 -8.55
CA PHE A 66 8.45 8.78 -7.43
C PHE A 66 8.28 7.56 -6.52
N VAL A 67 7.93 7.83 -5.27
CA VAL A 67 7.49 6.83 -4.29
C VAL A 67 6.22 7.38 -3.65
N LEU A 68 5.15 6.58 -3.65
CA LEU A 68 3.87 6.87 -2.99
C LEU A 68 3.65 5.92 -1.83
#